data_AF-H9MB43-F1
#
_entry.id   AF-H9MB43-F1
#
_cell.length_a   1.000
_cell.length_b   1.000
_cell.length_c   1.000
_cell.angle_alpha   90.00
_cell.angle_beta   90.00
_cell.angle_gamma   90.00
#
_symmetry.space_group_name_H-M   'P 1'
#
loop_
_entity.id
_entity.type
_entity.pdbx_description
1 polymer ?
#
loop_
_entity_poly.entity_id
_entity_poly.type
_entity_poly.pdbx_seq_one_letter_code
_entity_poly.pdbx_strand_id
1 'polypeptide(L)'
;NTRNVSWNPCLRPAVLFLESVSTGSKEITTTYTRQTGASCQLGKSALQALQQIRVLSPKSQLNWKQSPRRHCCDVLPSSMNNSLEIVMRSCLDGEVIYPQ
;
A
#
# COMPACT_ATOMS: atom_id res chain seq x y z
N ASN A 1 6.55 -17.17 4.34
CA ASN A 1 6.18 -16.02 5.19
C ASN A 1 4.67 -15.85 5.25
N THR A 2 3.99 -16.61 6.11
CA THR A 2 2.60 -16.37 6.48
C THR A 2 2.56 -16.27 8.00
N ARG A 3 2.26 -15.08 8.52
CA ARG A 3 2.18 -14.83 9.96
C ARG A 3 0.97 -15.59 10.53
N ASN A 4 1.12 -16.21 11.69
CA ASN A 4 0.03 -16.95 12.32
C ASN A 4 -1.18 -16.03 12.59
N VAL A 5 -2.39 -16.49 12.28
CA VAL A 5 -3.62 -15.70 12.42
C VAL A 5 -4.16 -15.87 13.84
N SER A 6 -4.20 -14.77 14.59
CA SER A 6 -4.77 -14.76 15.94
C SER A 6 -6.26 -15.08 15.92
N TRP A 7 -6.71 -15.91 16.88
CA TRP A 7 -8.14 -16.12 17.15
C TRP A 7 -8.83 -14.83 17.57
N ASN A 8 -8.17 -14.01 18.40
CA ASN A 8 -8.66 -12.69 18.78
C ASN A 8 -8.66 -11.75 17.55
N PRO A 9 -9.84 -11.27 17.09
CA PRO A 9 -9.97 -10.45 15.89
C PRO A 9 -9.21 -9.11 16.01
N CYS A 10 -9.05 -8.57 17.21
CA CYS A 10 -8.35 -7.30 17.44
C CYS A 10 -6.83 -7.41 17.30
N LEU A 11 -6.28 -8.62 17.36
CA LEU A 11 -4.87 -8.90 17.14
C LEU A 11 -4.57 -9.37 15.71
N ARG A 12 -5.60 -9.47 14.86
CA ARG A 12 -5.40 -9.85 13.46
C ARG A 12 -4.75 -8.68 12.70
N PRO A 13 -3.82 -8.96 11.78
CA PRO A 13 -3.29 -7.94 10.88
C PRO A 13 -4.41 -7.26 10.08
N ALA A 14 -4.16 -6.02 9.67
CA ALA A 14 -5.04 -5.34 8.73
C ALA A 14 -5.14 -6.13 7.42
N VAL A 15 -6.35 -6.36 6.95
CA VAL A 15 -6.63 -6.92 5.62
C VAL A 15 -7.16 -5.78 4.76
N LEU A 16 -6.55 -5.56 3.60
CA LEU A 16 -7.01 -4.60 2.61
C LEU A 16 -7.38 -5.32 1.32
N PHE A 17 -8.51 -4.95 0.75
CA PHE A 17 -8.99 -5.47 -0.52
C PHE A 17 -8.81 -4.43 -1.62
N LEU A 18 -8.55 -4.91 -2.83
CA LEU A 18 -8.60 -4.06 -4.01
C LEU A 18 -10.03 -3.54 -4.17
N GLU A 19 -10.20 -2.22 -4.11
CA GLU A 19 -11.48 -1.55 -4.27
C GLU A 19 -11.68 -1.11 -5.73
N SER A 20 -10.69 -0.41 -6.29
CA SER A 20 -10.79 0.13 -7.64
C SER A 20 -9.44 0.33 -8.29
N VAL A 21 -9.44 0.36 -9.62
CA VAL A 21 -8.31 0.75 -10.45
C VAL A 21 -8.81 1.82 -11.43
N SER A 22 -8.21 3.00 -11.40
CA SER A 22 -8.49 4.08 -12.34
C SER A 22 -7.26 4.40 -13.18
N THR A 23 -7.48 4.65 -14.47
CA THR A 23 -6.39 4.95 -15.42
C THR A 23 -6.50 6.42 -15.82
N GLY A 24 -5.50 7.21 -15.42
CA GLY A 24 -5.31 8.56 -15.90
C GLY A 24 -4.54 8.63 -17.22
N SER A 25 -4.22 9.86 -17.62
CA SER A 25 -3.42 10.11 -18.83
C SER A 25 -1.97 9.62 -18.67
N LYS A 26 -1.35 9.87 -17.50
CA LYS A 26 0.05 9.54 -17.21
C LYS A 26 0.25 8.49 -16.13
N GLU A 27 -0.79 8.20 -15.35
CA GLU A 27 -0.70 7.37 -14.15
C GLU A 27 -1.88 6.40 -14.03
N ILE A 28 -1.69 5.35 -13.25
CA ILE A 28 -2.71 4.40 -12.84
C ILE A 28 -2.82 4.50 -11.31
N THR A 29 -4.02 4.75 -10.82
CA THR A 29 -4.31 4.83 -9.39
C THR A 29 -5.05 3.58 -8.97
N THR A 30 -4.43 2.82 -8.06
CA THR A 30 -5.02 1.62 -7.47
C THR A 30 -5.43 1.95 -6.04
N THR A 31 -6.70 1.73 -5.72
CA THR A 31 -7.23 1.98 -4.38
C THR A 31 -7.51 0.66 -3.68
N TYR A 32 -6.97 0.52 -2.47
CA TYR A 32 -7.24 -0.58 -1.57
C TYR A 32 -8.02 -0.07 -0.36
N THR A 33 -9.09 -0.76 -0.01
CA THR A 33 -9.92 -0.43 1.14
C THR A 33 -9.76 -1.47 2.24
N ARG A 34 -9.73 -1.03 3.49
CA ARG A 34 -9.61 -1.92 4.64
C ARG A 34 -10.89 -2.72 4.80
N GLN A 35 -10.77 -4.01 5.06
CA GLN A 35 -11.88 -4.78 5.61
C GLN A 35 -12.23 -4.23 6.99
N THR A 36 -13.46 -3.77 7.15
CA THR A 36 -14.00 -3.39 8.46
C THR A 36 -14.18 -4.66 9.30
N GLY A 37 -13.38 -4.77 10.37
CA GLY A 37 -13.45 -5.86 11.34
C GLY A 37 -14.35 -5.53 12.53
N ALA A 38 -14.35 -6.42 13.53
CA ALA A 38 -15.04 -6.19 14.79
C ALA A 38 -14.58 -4.89 15.47
N SER A 39 -15.50 -4.19 16.14
CA SER A 39 -15.19 -2.97 16.90
C SER A 39 -14.24 -3.30 18.05
N CYS A 40 -12.98 -2.91 17.91
CA CYS A 40 -11.92 -3.16 18.88
C CYS A 40 -11.66 -1.91 19.70
N GLN A 41 -11.73 -2.02 21.03
CA GLN A 41 -11.46 -0.92 21.96
C GLN A 41 -9.96 -0.73 22.24
N LEU A 42 -9.10 -1.65 21.80
CA LEU A 42 -7.65 -1.49 21.93
C LEU A 42 -7.20 -0.26 21.14
N GLY A 43 -6.43 0.61 21.79
CA GLY A 43 -6.05 1.95 21.32
C GLY A 43 -5.74 2.04 19.83
N LYS A 44 -6.23 3.13 19.21
CA LYS A 44 -6.10 3.40 17.78
C LYS A 44 -4.62 3.62 17.39
N SER A 45 -3.87 2.54 17.17
CA SER A 45 -2.60 2.66 16.44
C SER A 45 -2.88 3.23 15.05
N ALA A 46 -1.92 3.96 14.47
CA ALA A 46 -2.06 4.54 13.14
C ALA A 46 -2.49 3.50 12.08
N LEU A 47 -2.00 2.26 12.20
CA LEU A 47 -2.38 1.12 11.35
C LEU A 47 -3.83 0.65 11.54
N GLN A 48 -4.43 0.83 12.72
CA GLN A 48 -5.84 0.53 12.96
C GLN A 48 -6.76 1.65 12.47
N ALA A 49 -6.28 2.89 12.44
CA ALA A 49 -7.01 4.03 11.87
C ALA A 49 -6.99 4.04 10.33
N LEU A 50 -6.01 3.38 9.70
CA LEU A 50 -5.88 3.30 8.25
C LEU A 50 -7.07 2.57 7.60
N GLN A 51 -7.84 3.31 6.81
CA GLN A 51 -9.01 2.83 6.07
C GLN A 51 -8.72 2.57 4.61
N GLN A 52 -7.78 3.31 4.00
CA GLN A 52 -7.57 3.25 2.56
C GLN A 52 -6.09 3.43 2.21
N ILE A 53 -5.63 2.72 1.18
CA ILE A 53 -4.32 2.94 0.56
C ILE A 53 -4.54 3.27 -0.91
N ARG A 54 -3.97 4.37 -1.38
CA ARG A 54 -3.92 4.73 -2.79
C ARG A 54 -2.50 4.57 -3.30
N VAL A 55 -2.34 3.82 -4.38
CA VAL A 55 -1.07 3.60 -5.04
C VAL A 55 -1.12 4.25 -6.41
N LEU A 56 -0.28 5.26 -6.63
CA LEU A 56 -0.11 5.94 -7.90
C LEU A 56 1.08 5.32 -8.61
N SER A 57 0.87 4.86 -9.84
CA SER A 57 1.91 4.20 -10.63
C SER A 57 2.02 4.81 -12.03
N PRO A 58 3.23 4.99 -12.59
CA PRO A 58 3.40 5.54 -13.92
C PRO A 58 2.83 4.58 -14.97
N LYS A 59 2.08 5.11 -15.94
CA LYS A 59 1.52 4.33 -17.05
C LYS A 59 2.61 3.79 -18.00
N SER A 60 3.78 4.43 -18.05
CA SER A 60 4.78 4.26 -19.12
C SER A 60 6.02 3.42 -18.76
N GLN A 61 6.05 2.64 -17.68
CA GLN A 61 7.26 1.87 -17.30
C GLN A 61 7.07 0.35 -17.21
N LEU A 62 6.29 -0.24 -18.12
CA LEU A 62 6.13 -1.69 -18.18
C LEU A 62 7.23 -2.37 -19.04
N ASN A 63 8.50 -2.21 -18.62
CA ASN A 63 9.51 -3.27 -18.84
C ASN A 63 9.32 -4.36 -17.78
N TRP A 64 8.10 -4.90 -17.64
CA TRP A 64 7.78 -6.01 -16.73
C TRP A 64 8.57 -7.29 -17.03
N LYS A 65 9.21 -7.34 -18.20
CA LYS A 65 10.08 -8.43 -18.67
C LYS A 65 11.52 -8.35 -18.13
N GLN A 66 11.93 -7.24 -17.51
CA GLN A 66 13.28 -7.10 -16.97
C GLN A 66 13.31 -7.43 -15.48
N SER A 67 14.07 -8.47 -15.12
CA SER A 67 14.40 -8.82 -13.74
C SER A 67 15.72 -8.16 -13.34
N PRO A 68 15.85 -7.60 -12.11
CA PRO A 68 14.86 -7.55 -11.03
C PRO A 68 13.86 -6.41 -11.22
N ARG A 69 12.68 -6.54 -10.60
CA ARG A 69 11.64 -5.48 -10.57
C ARG A 69 12.12 -4.31 -9.72
N ARG A 70 12.80 -3.32 -10.32
CA ARG A 70 13.39 -2.16 -9.63
C ARG A 70 12.48 -0.93 -9.68
N HIS A 71 11.35 -0.99 -8.97
CA HIS A 71 10.58 0.22 -8.69
C HIS A 71 10.70 0.54 -7.21
N CYS A 72 11.02 1.80 -6.92
CA CYS A 72 11.04 2.33 -5.57
C CYS A 72 9.72 3.06 -5.31
N CYS A 73 9.40 3.30 -4.06
CA CYS A 73 8.18 3.99 -3.67
C CYS A 73 8.43 5.01 -2.57
N ASP A 74 7.66 6.09 -2.61
CA ASP A 74 7.59 7.06 -1.53
C ASP A 74 6.20 7.02 -0.89
N VAL A 75 6.17 7.27 0.42
CA VAL A 75 4.94 7.53 1.17
C VAL A 75 4.71 9.03 1.17
N LEU A 76 3.63 9.46 0.53
CA LEU A 76 3.26 10.88 0.45
C LEU A 76 2.43 11.28 1.69
N PRO A 77 2.49 12.57 2.09
CA PRO A 77 1.56 13.11 3.08
C PRO A 77 0.14 12.94 2.55
N SER A 78 -0.70 12.19 3.28
CA SER A 78 -2.07 12.00 2.86
C SER A 78 -2.91 13.24 3.19
N SER A 79 -3.73 13.66 2.23
CA SER A 79 -4.73 14.71 2.44
C SER A 79 -5.89 14.28 3.34
N MET A 80 -6.09 12.97 3.56
CA MET A 80 -7.11 12.44 4.46
C MET A 80 -6.49 11.71 5.65
N ASN A 81 -6.98 12.02 6.86
CA ASN A 81 -6.45 11.51 8.14
C ASN A 81 -6.35 9.98 8.27
N ASN A 82 -7.08 9.21 7.44
CA ASN A 82 -7.16 7.76 7.53
C ASN A 82 -6.74 7.05 6.23
N SER A 83 -6.08 7.74 5.31
CA SER A 83 -5.56 7.12 4.09
C SER A 83 -4.05 7.25 3.99
N LEU A 84 -3.45 6.33 3.26
CA LEU A 84 -2.04 6.34 2.90
C LEU A 84 -1.94 6.52 1.40
N GLU A 85 -1.07 7.42 0.95
CA GLU A 85 -0.81 7.63 -0.45
C GLU A 85 0.63 7.20 -0.74
N ILE A 86 0.78 6.30 -1.71
CA ILE A 86 2.06 5.73 -2.11
C ILE A 86 2.25 6.04 -3.58
N VAL A 87 3.39 6.61 -3.94
CA VAL A 87 3.78 6.82 -5.34
C VAL A 87 4.88 5.83 -5.72
N MET A 88 4.67 5.12 -6.82
CA MET A 88 5.70 4.31 -7.45
C MET A 88 6.50 5.14 -8.42
N ARG A 89 7.82 4.95 -8.41
CA ARG A 89 8.74 5.64 -9.30
C ARG A 89 9.95 4.78 -9.62
N SER A 90 10.75 5.25 -10.57
CA SER A 90 12.11 4.73 -10.74
C SER A 90 12.93 5.01 -9.48
N CYS A 91 13.81 4.07 -9.14
CA CYS A 91 14.74 4.24 -8.04
C CYS A 91 15.75 5.34 -8.34
N LEU A 92 16.10 6.11 -7.32
CA LEU A 92 17.18 7.07 -7.33
C LEU A 92 18.51 6.37 -7.09
N ASP A 93 19.60 7.05 -7.43
CA ASP A 93 20.95 6.54 -7.19
C ASP A 93 21.18 6.29 -5.69
N GLY A 94 21.67 5.09 -5.37
CA GLY A 94 21.94 4.67 -4.00
C GLY A 94 20.74 4.09 -3.25
N GLU A 95 19.54 4.07 -3.83
CA GLU A 95 18.41 3.36 -3.21
C GLU A 95 18.61 1.84 -3.25
N VAL A 96 18.35 1.20 -2.11
CA VAL A 96 18.50 -0.24 -1.95
C VAL A 96 17.33 -0.95 -2.61
N ILE A 97 17.65 -1.78 -3.60
CA ILE A 97 16.70 -2.54 -4.43
C ILE A 97 16.77 -4.05 -4.20
N TYR A 98 17.61 -4.49 -3.28
CA TYR A 98 17.75 -5.88 -2.85
C TYR A 98 17.81 -5.95 -1.32
N PRO A 99 17.12 -6.91 -0.68
CA PRO A 99 17.30 -7.14 0.75
C PRO A 99 18.76 -7.55 1.00
N GLN A 100 19.36 -6.96 2.03
CA GLN A 100 20.71 -7.27 2.51
C GLN A 100 20.67 -8.35 3.58
#